data_AF-A0A538JHP0-F1
#
_entry.id   AF-A0A538JHP0-F1
#
_cell.length_a   1.000
_cell.length_b   1.000
_cell.length_c   1.000
_cell.angle_alpha   90.00
_cell.angle_beta   90.00
_cell.angle_gamma   90.00
#
_symmetry.space_group_name_H-M   'P 1'
#
loop_
_entity.id
_entity.type
_entity.pdbx_description
1 polymer ?
#
loop_
_entity_poly.entity_id
_entity_poly.type
_entity_poly.pdbx_seq_one_letter_code
_entity_poly.pdbx_strand_id
1 'polypeptide(L)'
;MDREQALDAALGHIERQFGKGAVMKMNDHAAVSIGAISTGSLALDLALGIGGLPRGRIVEIFGPESSGKTTLVYHVIAEAQRRGGICAFIDAEHSMDPTYAKHIGVNIDDLLVSQPDTGEQGLEIAELLIRSGALDVVAVDSVAALTPKAEIEGEMGDTHVGLQARLMSQALRKLAGTLNRTDTICLFTNQLREKIGVMFGNPETTPGGRALKFYSSVRLDIRRIETLKEGVEAIGNRVRVKVVKNKVAPPFKQAEFDIIYGSGISWEGTVLDAGLERKVVTKSGSYFSFGDERLGQGRQNATAFLREHSDVCQGILARIQADLGPEQVASARLLPVAVDGAEQNGQVKGDAKAAVEKAASRK
;
A
#
# COMPACT_ATOMS: atom_id res chain seq x y z
N MET A 1 31.31 -39.58 7.13
CA MET A 1 30.94 -38.35 6.42
C MET A 1 30.78 -37.28 7.45
N ASP A 2 31.48 -36.17 7.26
CA ASP A 2 31.35 -34.99 8.12
C ASP A 2 29.93 -34.40 7.96
N ARG A 3 29.34 -33.90 9.05
CA ARG A 3 27.95 -33.39 9.05
C ARG A 3 27.80 -32.23 8.06
N GLU A 4 28.86 -31.44 7.91
CA GLU A 4 28.91 -30.28 7.02
C GLU A 4 28.94 -30.71 5.54
N GLN A 5 29.76 -31.71 5.20
CA GLN A 5 29.79 -32.28 3.85
C GLN A 5 28.46 -32.94 3.44
N ALA A 6 27.79 -33.61 4.36
CA ALA A 6 26.46 -34.20 4.10
C ALA A 6 25.40 -33.11 3.88
N LEU A 7 25.47 -32.01 4.63
CA LEU A 7 24.60 -30.85 4.46
C LEU A 7 24.83 -30.16 3.12
N ASP A 8 26.08 -29.90 2.73
CA ASP A 8 26.42 -29.25 1.46
C ASP A 8 26.01 -30.09 0.25
N ALA A 9 26.18 -31.42 0.33
CA ALA A 9 25.70 -32.33 -0.70
C ALA A 9 24.17 -32.29 -0.84
N ALA A 10 23.44 -32.22 0.29
CA ALA A 10 21.99 -32.09 0.30
C ALA A 10 21.53 -30.74 -0.25
N LEU A 11 22.16 -29.62 0.17
CA LEU A 11 21.89 -28.28 -0.35
C LEU A 11 22.14 -28.21 -1.86
N GLY A 12 23.27 -28.73 -2.33
CA GLY A 12 23.59 -28.77 -3.75
C GLY A 12 22.67 -29.69 -4.56
N HIS A 13 22.10 -30.73 -3.96
CA HIS A 13 21.06 -31.56 -4.60
C HIS A 13 19.74 -30.80 -4.72
N ILE A 14 19.34 -30.09 -3.65
CA ILE A 14 18.13 -29.28 -3.61
C ILE A 14 18.20 -28.14 -4.64
N GLU A 15 19.30 -27.41 -4.74
CA GLU A 15 19.44 -26.34 -5.73
C GLU A 15 19.43 -26.85 -7.17
N ARG A 16 20.01 -28.02 -7.44
CA ARG A 16 19.97 -28.65 -8.78
C ARG A 16 18.56 -29.09 -9.17
N GLN A 17 17.79 -29.60 -8.22
CA GLN A 17 16.45 -30.12 -8.48
C GLN A 17 15.37 -29.04 -8.51
N PHE A 18 15.50 -28.01 -7.67
CA PHE A 18 14.45 -27.01 -7.44
C PHE A 18 14.86 -25.57 -7.80
N GLY A 19 16.09 -25.36 -8.26
CA GLY A 19 16.64 -24.06 -8.66
C GLY A 19 17.40 -23.35 -7.55
N LYS A 20 18.19 -22.33 -7.95
CA LYS A 20 18.91 -21.46 -7.02
C LYS A 20 17.94 -20.76 -6.07
N GLY A 21 18.28 -20.71 -4.79
CA GLY A 21 17.45 -20.08 -3.76
C GLY A 21 16.31 -20.95 -3.22
N ALA A 22 16.20 -22.21 -3.63
CA ALA A 22 15.21 -23.15 -3.10
C ALA A 22 15.39 -23.43 -1.59
N VAL A 23 16.63 -23.42 -1.10
CA VAL A 23 16.97 -23.46 0.33
C VAL A 23 18.16 -22.53 0.58
N MET A 24 18.05 -21.69 1.60
CA MET A 24 19.08 -20.72 1.98
C MET A 24 19.22 -20.64 3.50
N LYS A 25 20.38 -20.21 4.01
CA LYS A 25 20.55 -19.91 5.44
C LYS A 25 19.82 -18.60 5.77
N MET A 26 19.11 -18.57 6.89
CA MET A 26 18.33 -17.41 7.33
C MET A 26 19.19 -16.15 7.59
N ASN A 27 20.49 -16.31 7.84
CA ASN A 27 21.45 -15.20 8.02
C ASN A 27 22.20 -14.81 6.74
N ASP A 28 22.11 -15.58 5.64
CA ASP A 28 22.71 -15.20 4.33
C ASP A 28 21.89 -14.12 3.60
N HIS A 29 20.92 -13.53 4.30
CA HIS A 29 20.34 -12.28 3.88
C HIS A 29 21.39 -11.16 4.03
N ALA A 30 21.96 -10.72 2.90
CA ALA A 30 21.82 -9.30 2.62
C ALA A 30 20.33 -9.01 2.84
N ALA A 31 20.00 -8.32 3.94
CA ALA A 31 18.62 -8.11 4.40
C ALA A 31 17.72 -7.96 3.17
N VAL A 32 16.82 -8.93 2.93
CA VAL A 32 15.90 -8.84 1.79
C VAL A 32 15.04 -7.61 2.07
N SER A 33 15.49 -6.47 1.54
CA SER A 33 14.78 -5.21 1.65
C SER A 33 13.51 -5.42 0.86
N ILE A 34 12.42 -5.72 1.57
CA ILE A 34 11.11 -5.87 0.94
C ILE A 34 10.80 -4.50 0.33
N GLY A 35 10.80 -4.43 -1.00
CA GLY A 35 10.43 -3.22 -1.71
C GLY A 35 9.02 -2.77 -1.32
N ALA A 36 8.78 -1.47 -1.33
CA ALA A 36 7.49 -0.91 -0.98
C ALA A 36 6.94 0.01 -2.08
N ILE A 37 5.62 0.13 -2.15
CA ILE A 37 4.91 1.15 -2.94
C ILE A 37 4.16 2.05 -1.97
N SER A 38 4.31 3.37 -2.13
CA SER A 38 3.65 4.36 -1.28
C SER A 38 2.14 4.20 -1.31
N THR A 39 1.49 4.48 -0.19
CA THR A 39 0.02 4.52 -0.09
C THR A 39 -0.58 5.85 -0.54
N GLY A 40 0.26 6.84 -0.90
CA GLY A 40 -0.16 8.21 -1.12
C GLY A 40 -0.49 8.98 0.17
N SER A 41 -0.30 8.36 1.34
CA SER A 41 -0.45 8.95 2.67
C SER A 41 0.84 8.76 3.46
N LEU A 42 1.57 9.84 3.75
CA LEU A 42 2.80 9.74 4.55
C LEU A 42 2.52 9.13 5.93
N ALA A 43 1.40 9.50 6.54
CA ALA A 43 0.99 8.97 7.84
C ALA A 43 0.82 7.45 7.80
N LEU A 44 0.21 6.91 6.72
CA LEU A 44 0.02 5.47 6.57
C LEU A 44 1.32 4.75 6.22
N ASP A 45 2.18 5.33 5.38
CA ASP A 45 3.49 4.79 5.06
C ASP A 45 4.38 4.64 6.31
N LEU A 46 4.37 5.64 7.19
CA LEU A 46 5.04 5.61 8.48
C LEU A 46 4.43 4.56 9.42
N ALA A 47 3.10 4.42 9.43
CA ALA A 47 2.41 3.40 10.22
C ALA A 47 2.69 1.98 9.71
N LEU A 48 2.95 1.80 8.42
CA LEU A 48 3.35 0.53 7.82
C LEU A 48 4.79 0.16 8.14
N GLY A 49 5.65 1.13 8.43
CA GLY A 49 7.01 0.94 8.96
C GLY A 49 8.07 0.60 7.93
N ILE A 50 7.69 0.34 6.68
CA ILE A 50 8.59 0.10 5.54
C ILE A 50 8.43 1.17 4.44
N GLY A 51 7.71 2.25 4.73
CA GLY A 51 7.46 3.34 3.79
C GLY A 51 6.35 3.05 2.77
N GLY A 52 5.53 2.02 2.97
CA GLY A 52 4.41 1.71 2.07
C GLY A 52 3.96 0.26 2.14
N LEU A 53 3.24 -0.17 1.11
CA LEU A 53 2.75 -1.54 0.96
C LEU A 53 3.84 -2.46 0.41
N PRO A 54 4.02 -3.67 0.97
CA PRO A 54 5.10 -4.57 0.60
C PRO A 54 4.87 -5.23 -0.77
N ARG A 55 5.87 -5.13 -1.65
CA ARG A 55 5.94 -5.83 -2.94
C ARG A 55 5.91 -7.34 -2.78
N GLY A 56 5.33 -8.01 -3.78
CA GLY A 56 5.20 -9.47 -3.84
C GLY A 56 4.24 -10.06 -2.80
N ARG A 57 3.34 -9.26 -2.22
CA ARG A 57 2.44 -9.68 -1.14
C ARG A 57 0.98 -9.35 -1.43
N ILE A 58 0.12 -10.07 -0.73
CA ILE A 58 -1.32 -9.80 -0.66
C ILE A 58 -1.59 -8.78 0.45
N VAL A 59 -2.41 -7.78 0.15
CA VAL A 59 -2.88 -6.75 1.09
C VAL A 59 -4.41 -6.72 1.05
N GLU A 60 -5.05 -6.67 2.22
CA GLU A 60 -6.50 -6.50 2.32
C GLU A 60 -6.83 -5.13 2.92
N ILE A 61 -7.68 -4.38 2.23
CA ILE A 61 -8.21 -3.08 2.67
C ILE A 61 -9.71 -3.27 2.91
N PHE A 62 -10.15 -3.18 4.15
CA PHE A 62 -11.55 -3.43 4.50
C PHE A 62 -12.10 -2.34 5.41
N GLY A 63 -13.42 -2.15 5.37
CA GLY A 63 -14.08 -1.12 6.16
C GLY A 63 -15.51 -0.86 5.68
N PRO A 64 -16.22 0.05 6.37
CA PRO A 64 -17.58 0.44 6.01
C PRO A 64 -17.68 0.97 4.58
N GLU A 65 -18.89 1.07 4.06
CA GLU A 65 -19.15 1.80 2.81
C GLU A 65 -18.69 3.27 2.93
N SER A 66 -18.26 3.84 1.81
CA SER A 66 -17.80 5.24 1.74
C SER A 66 -16.65 5.59 2.70
N SER A 67 -15.89 4.60 3.19
CA SER A 67 -14.75 4.83 4.08
C SER A 67 -13.46 5.24 3.37
N GLY A 68 -13.43 5.21 2.03
CA GLY A 68 -12.26 5.57 1.21
C GLY A 68 -11.41 4.38 0.74
N LYS A 69 -11.94 3.14 0.75
CA LYS A 69 -11.24 1.93 0.28
C LYS A 69 -10.71 2.08 -1.15
N THR A 70 -11.60 2.35 -2.09
CA THR A 70 -11.27 2.51 -3.52
C THR A 70 -10.38 3.75 -3.75
N THR A 71 -10.62 4.85 -3.04
CA THR A 71 -9.73 6.02 -3.05
C THR A 71 -8.30 5.64 -2.68
N LEU A 72 -8.11 4.89 -1.59
CA LEU A 72 -6.78 4.43 -1.16
C LEU A 72 -6.14 3.53 -2.23
N VAL A 73 -6.92 2.66 -2.87
CA VAL A 73 -6.43 1.82 -3.99
C VAL A 73 -5.95 2.68 -5.16
N TYR A 74 -6.73 3.70 -5.57
CA TYR A 74 -6.32 4.60 -6.64
C TYR A 74 -5.04 5.36 -6.29
N HIS A 75 -4.84 5.79 -5.05
CA HIS A 75 -3.56 6.40 -4.64
C HIS A 75 -2.38 5.44 -4.75
N VAL A 76 -2.55 4.17 -4.36
CA VAL A 76 -1.48 3.16 -4.51
C VAL A 76 -1.15 2.93 -5.98
N ILE A 77 -2.18 2.84 -6.84
CA ILE A 77 -2.00 2.71 -8.29
C ILE A 77 -1.28 3.93 -8.87
N ALA A 78 -1.71 5.14 -8.51
CA ALA A 78 -1.09 6.38 -8.95
C ALA A 78 0.39 6.45 -8.53
N GLU A 79 0.72 6.06 -7.29
CA GLU A 79 2.11 6.02 -6.82
C GLU A 79 2.96 4.96 -7.51
N ALA A 80 2.37 3.82 -7.90
CA ALA A 80 3.06 2.82 -8.70
C ALA A 80 3.32 3.33 -10.13
N GLN A 81 2.31 3.87 -10.80
CA GLN A 81 2.41 4.42 -12.16
C GLN A 81 3.38 5.61 -12.24
N ARG A 82 3.40 6.47 -11.21
CA ARG A 82 4.37 7.59 -11.11
C ARG A 82 5.83 7.12 -11.18
N ARG A 83 6.10 5.85 -10.87
CA ARG A 83 7.42 5.23 -10.92
C ARG A 83 7.61 4.33 -12.14
N GLY A 84 6.76 4.47 -13.17
CA GLY A 84 6.77 3.66 -14.39
C GLY A 84 6.16 2.27 -14.25
N GLY A 85 5.52 1.97 -13.10
CA GLY A 85 4.96 0.65 -12.84
C GLY A 85 3.65 0.37 -13.59
N ILE A 86 3.44 -0.88 -13.96
CA ILE A 86 2.23 -1.33 -14.67
C ILE A 86 1.20 -1.81 -13.64
N CYS A 87 -0.04 -1.33 -13.78
CA CYS A 87 -1.11 -1.62 -12.84
C CYS A 87 -2.32 -2.25 -13.53
N ALA A 88 -3.05 -3.09 -12.79
CA ALA A 88 -4.37 -3.56 -13.20
C ALA A 88 -5.42 -3.39 -12.11
N PHE A 89 -6.66 -3.21 -12.54
CA PHE A 89 -7.84 -3.05 -11.70
C PHE A 89 -8.94 -4.02 -12.16
N ILE A 90 -9.27 -4.98 -11.30
CA ILE A 90 -10.38 -5.92 -11.49
C ILE A 90 -11.60 -5.34 -10.77
N ASP A 91 -12.46 -4.67 -11.54
CA ASP A 91 -13.67 -4.00 -11.07
C ASP A 91 -14.84 -5.00 -11.04
N ALA A 92 -14.89 -5.82 -10.00
CA ALA A 92 -16.01 -6.74 -9.75
C ALA A 92 -17.26 -6.01 -9.24
N GLU A 93 -17.13 -4.82 -8.65
CA GLU A 93 -18.28 -4.00 -8.22
C GLU A 93 -18.94 -3.21 -9.38
N HIS A 94 -18.32 -3.18 -10.57
CA HIS A 94 -18.77 -2.38 -11.72
C HIS A 94 -19.00 -0.90 -11.36
N SER A 95 -18.17 -0.36 -10.46
CA SER A 95 -18.36 0.95 -9.84
C SER A 95 -17.19 1.90 -10.03
N MET A 96 -16.21 1.52 -10.86
CA MET A 96 -15.06 2.36 -11.18
C MET A 96 -15.49 3.70 -11.80
N ASP A 97 -14.96 4.80 -11.26
CA ASP A 97 -15.08 6.15 -11.83
C ASP A 97 -13.72 6.59 -12.41
N PRO A 98 -13.52 6.51 -13.73
CA PRO A 98 -12.28 6.93 -14.38
C PRO A 98 -11.97 8.41 -14.18
N THR A 99 -12.99 9.26 -14.05
CA THR A 99 -12.81 10.71 -13.86
C THR A 99 -12.22 10.98 -12.49
N TYR A 100 -12.78 10.36 -11.45
CA TYR A 100 -12.25 10.48 -10.09
C TYR A 100 -10.85 9.86 -9.96
N ALA A 101 -10.61 8.69 -10.55
CA ALA A 101 -9.28 8.06 -10.58
C ALA A 101 -8.24 8.97 -11.26
N LYS A 102 -8.61 9.63 -12.38
CA LYS A 102 -7.74 10.59 -13.08
C LYS A 102 -7.41 11.80 -12.21
N HIS A 103 -8.38 12.35 -11.48
CA HIS A 103 -8.12 13.47 -10.57
C HIS A 103 -7.17 13.11 -9.42
N ILE A 104 -7.19 11.85 -8.96
CA ILE A 104 -6.23 11.33 -7.97
C ILE A 104 -4.81 11.21 -8.55
N GLY A 105 -4.68 11.14 -9.88
CA GLY A 105 -3.41 10.99 -10.57
C GLY A 105 -3.17 9.60 -11.15
N VAL A 106 -4.20 8.75 -11.24
CA VAL A 106 -4.12 7.50 -11.99
C VAL A 106 -4.02 7.83 -13.48
N ASN A 107 -3.03 7.26 -14.15
CA ASN A 107 -2.96 7.27 -15.60
C ASN A 107 -3.94 6.24 -16.16
N ILE A 108 -5.09 6.73 -16.63
CA ILE A 108 -6.19 5.90 -17.14
C ILE A 108 -5.83 5.20 -18.44
N ASP A 109 -5.02 5.85 -19.29
CA ASP A 109 -4.67 5.31 -20.62
C ASP A 109 -3.82 4.04 -20.51
N ASP A 110 -3.01 3.93 -19.45
CA ASP A 110 -2.12 2.80 -19.17
C ASP A 110 -2.64 1.85 -18.08
N LEU A 111 -3.81 2.12 -17.49
CA LEU A 111 -4.40 1.24 -16.47
C LEU A 111 -5.13 0.08 -17.13
N LEU A 112 -4.69 -1.15 -16.88
CA LEU A 112 -5.42 -2.35 -17.33
C LEU A 112 -6.68 -2.53 -16.49
N VAL A 113 -7.86 -2.50 -17.10
CA VAL A 113 -9.14 -2.68 -16.39
C VAL A 113 -9.84 -3.95 -16.89
N SER A 114 -10.41 -4.71 -15.95
CA SER A 114 -11.28 -5.84 -16.25
C SER A 114 -12.54 -5.75 -15.41
N GLN A 115 -13.70 -5.88 -16.06
CA GLN A 115 -15.01 -6.03 -15.43
C GLN A 115 -15.50 -7.46 -15.65
N PRO A 116 -15.19 -8.39 -14.74
CA PRO A 116 -15.51 -9.80 -14.94
C PRO A 116 -17.00 -10.09 -14.68
N ASP A 117 -17.55 -11.04 -15.42
CA ASP A 117 -18.90 -11.57 -15.22
C ASP A 117 -19.00 -12.46 -13.97
N THR A 118 -17.90 -13.14 -13.59
CA THR A 118 -17.88 -14.08 -12.45
C THR A 118 -16.64 -13.92 -11.57
N GLY A 119 -16.75 -14.35 -10.31
CA GLY A 119 -15.64 -14.37 -9.37
C GLY A 119 -14.47 -15.24 -9.83
N GLU A 120 -14.75 -16.40 -10.43
CA GLU A 120 -13.71 -17.26 -11.02
C GLU A 120 -12.96 -16.52 -12.13
N GLN A 121 -13.68 -15.91 -13.07
CA GLN A 121 -13.10 -15.19 -14.20
C GLN A 121 -12.23 -14.03 -13.71
N GLY A 122 -12.71 -13.22 -12.77
CA GLY A 122 -11.94 -12.11 -12.21
C GLY A 122 -10.63 -12.56 -11.56
N LEU A 123 -10.66 -13.66 -10.79
CA LEU A 123 -9.47 -14.21 -10.14
C LEU A 123 -8.52 -14.88 -11.13
N GLU A 124 -9.02 -15.50 -12.19
CA GLU A 124 -8.20 -16.08 -13.27
C GLU A 124 -7.50 -14.99 -14.09
N ILE A 125 -8.20 -13.91 -14.43
CA ILE A 125 -7.60 -12.74 -15.10
C ILE A 125 -6.50 -12.15 -14.23
N ALA A 126 -6.76 -11.92 -12.94
CA ALA A 126 -5.74 -11.44 -12.01
C ALA A 126 -4.51 -12.37 -11.98
N GLU A 127 -4.73 -13.68 -11.94
CA GLU A 127 -3.64 -14.66 -11.90
C GLU A 127 -2.79 -14.67 -13.16
N LEU A 128 -3.41 -14.61 -14.35
CA LEU A 128 -2.71 -14.54 -15.62
C LEU A 128 -1.87 -13.27 -15.74
N LEU A 129 -2.44 -12.13 -15.34
CA LEU A 129 -1.72 -10.86 -15.30
C LEU A 129 -0.52 -10.94 -14.36
N ILE A 130 -0.71 -11.38 -13.12
CA ILE A 130 0.37 -11.52 -12.13
C ILE A 130 1.47 -12.45 -12.67
N ARG A 131 1.09 -13.57 -13.29
CA ARG A 131 2.04 -14.57 -13.82
C ARG A 131 2.91 -14.03 -14.95
N SER A 132 2.47 -13.01 -15.68
CA SER A 132 3.29 -12.36 -16.72
C SER A 132 4.59 -11.76 -16.17
N GLY A 133 4.63 -11.43 -14.87
CA GLY A 133 5.77 -10.77 -14.23
C GLY A 133 5.90 -9.29 -14.55
N ALA A 134 4.98 -8.71 -15.34
CA ALA A 134 5.05 -7.33 -15.79
C ALA A 134 4.37 -6.33 -14.83
N LEU A 135 3.51 -6.79 -13.92
CA LEU A 135 2.70 -5.91 -13.09
C LEU A 135 3.36 -5.59 -11.74
N ASP A 136 3.24 -4.33 -11.32
CA ASP A 136 3.61 -3.85 -10.00
C ASP A 136 2.45 -3.95 -9.02
N VAL A 137 1.23 -3.66 -9.46
CA VAL A 137 0.02 -3.66 -8.62
C VAL A 137 -1.15 -4.27 -9.39
N VAL A 138 -1.87 -5.18 -8.74
CA VAL A 138 -3.20 -5.64 -9.14
C VAL A 138 -4.16 -5.36 -8.00
N ALA A 139 -5.25 -4.64 -8.29
CA ALA A 139 -6.32 -4.43 -7.34
C ALA A 139 -7.57 -5.22 -7.74
N VAL A 140 -8.24 -5.80 -6.76
CA VAL A 140 -9.53 -6.48 -6.91
C VAL A 140 -10.56 -5.78 -6.04
N ASP A 141 -11.49 -5.08 -6.68
CA ASP A 141 -12.55 -4.29 -6.06
C ASP A 141 -13.93 -4.86 -6.43
N SER A 142 -14.58 -5.68 -5.60
CA SER A 142 -14.19 -6.13 -4.27
C SER A 142 -14.41 -7.63 -4.08
N VAL A 143 -13.83 -8.18 -3.00
CA VAL A 143 -14.03 -9.60 -2.63
C VAL A 143 -15.51 -9.93 -2.44
N ALA A 144 -16.31 -8.98 -1.95
CA ALA A 144 -17.73 -9.20 -1.75
C ALA A 144 -18.47 -9.44 -3.07
N ALA A 145 -18.01 -8.83 -4.17
CA ALA A 145 -18.60 -8.91 -5.50
C ALA A 145 -18.00 -10.05 -6.37
N LEU A 146 -17.05 -10.82 -5.85
CA LEU A 146 -16.55 -12.03 -6.52
C LEU A 146 -17.57 -13.17 -6.39
N THR A 147 -18.69 -13.04 -7.09
CA THR A 147 -19.81 -13.98 -7.05
C THR A 147 -19.47 -15.22 -7.89
N PRO A 148 -19.47 -16.42 -7.31
CA PRO A 148 -19.18 -17.65 -8.06
C PRO A 148 -20.16 -17.86 -9.21
N LYS A 149 -19.69 -18.43 -10.32
CA LYS A 149 -20.51 -18.71 -11.51
C LYS A 149 -21.81 -19.46 -11.18
N ALA A 150 -21.74 -20.49 -10.33
CA ALA A 150 -22.93 -21.28 -9.97
C ALA A 150 -23.99 -20.46 -9.23
N GLU A 151 -23.58 -19.44 -8.46
CA GLU A 151 -24.50 -18.54 -7.75
C GLU A 151 -25.16 -17.55 -8.72
N ILE A 152 -24.46 -17.12 -9.78
CA ILE A 152 -25.02 -16.25 -10.82
C ILE A 152 -26.01 -16.99 -11.73
N GLU A 153 -25.71 -18.25 -12.06
CA GLU A 153 -26.58 -19.10 -12.89
C GLU A 153 -27.75 -19.71 -12.12
N GLY A 154 -27.70 -19.71 -10.78
CA GLY A 154 -28.76 -20.21 -9.91
C GLY A 154 -29.95 -19.27 -9.76
N GLU A 155 -31.01 -19.74 -9.13
CA GLU A 155 -32.21 -18.93 -8.86
C GLU A 155 -32.06 -18.14 -7.55
N MET A 156 -32.75 -17.00 -7.47
CA MET A 156 -32.81 -16.22 -6.22
C MET A 156 -33.44 -17.05 -5.10
N GLY A 157 -32.67 -17.34 -4.06
CA GLY A 157 -33.08 -18.18 -2.93
C GLY A 157 -32.36 -19.53 -2.89
N ASP A 158 -31.61 -19.89 -3.93
CA ASP A 158 -30.81 -21.10 -3.92
C ASP A 158 -29.68 -21.04 -2.89
N THR A 159 -29.50 -22.12 -2.15
CA THR A 159 -28.54 -22.16 -1.05
C THR A 159 -27.15 -22.58 -1.52
N HIS A 160 -26.24 -21.61 -1.58
CA HIS A 160 -24.85 -21.80 -2.04
C HIS A 160 -23.85 -21.67 -0.88
N VAL A 161 -23.84 -22.66 0.04
CA VAL A 161 -23.06 -22.54 1.28
C VAL A 161 -21.55 -22.56 1.02
N GLY A 162 -20.89 -21.42 1.29
CA GLY A 162 -19.43 -21.32 1.38
C GLY A 162 -18.69 -21.42 0.04
N LEU A 163 -19.39 -21.28 -1.08
CA LEU A 163 -18.80 -21.40 -2.42
C LEU A 163 -17.72 -20.34 -2.66
N GLN A 164 -18.03 -19.08 -2.37
CA GLN A 164 -17.08 -17.96 -2.44
C GLN A 164 -15.84 -18.18 -1.54
N ALA A 165 -16.03 -18.72 -0.33
CA ALA A 165 -14.91 -19.00 0.58
C ALA A 165 -13.95 -20.08 0.03
N ARG A 166 -14.49 -21.10 -0.65
CA ARG A 166 -13.69 -22.14 -1.31
C ARG A 166 -12.94 -21.58 -2.52
N LEU A 167 -13.62 -20.79 -3.35
CA LEU A 167 -13.03 -20.07 -4.48
C LEU A 167 -11.83 -19.23 -4.04
N MET A 168 -12.03 -18.35 -3.04
CA MET A 168 -10.96 -17.52 -2.48
C MET A 168 -9.81 -18.35 -1.94
N SER A 169 -10.09 -19.44 -1.24
CA SER A 169 -9.05 -20.32 -0.69
C SER A 169 -8.19 -20.97 -1.78
N GLN A 170 -8.79 -21.36 -2.90
CA GLN A 170 -8.10 -21.93 -4.04
C GLN A 170 -7.28 -20.87 -4.79
N ALA A 171 -7.87 -19.71 -5.05
CA ALA A 171 -7.21 -18.62 -5.76
C ALA A 171 -6.00 -18.09 -4.99
N LEU A 172 -6.16 -17.77 -3.70
CA LEU A 172 -5.07 -17.22 -2.89
C LEU A 172 -3.88 -18.20 -2.77
N ARG A 173 -4.13 -19.51 -2.78
CA ARG A 173 -3.07 -20.53 -2.80
C ARG A 173 -2.23 -20.47 -4.07
N LYS A 174 -2.85 -20.23 -5.23
CA LYS A 174 -2.14 -20.06 -6.51
C LYS A 174 -1.42 -18.71 -6.59
N LEU A 175 -2.07 -17.65 -6.12
CA LEU A 175 -1.54 -16.28 -6.19
C LEU A 175 -0.32 -16.06 -5.29
N ALA A 176 -0.35 -16.54 -4.04
CA ALA A 176 0.67 -16.20 -3.04
C ALA A 176 2.11 -16.54 -3.47
N GLY A 177 2.31 -17.71 -4.08
CA GLY A 177 3.64 -18.12 -4.58
C GLY A 177 4.07 -17.33 -5.81
N THR A 178 3.13 -16.95 -6.68
CA THR A 178 3.43 -16.21 -7.90
C THR A 178 3.78 -14.76 -7.59
N LEU A 179 2.99 -14.10 -6.74
CA LEU A 179 3.21 -12.72 -6.31
C LEU A 179 4.62 -12.52 -5.76
N ASN A 180 5.09 -13.43 -4.91
CA ASN A 180 6.42 -13.29 -4.31
C ASN A 180 7.56 -13.38 -5.33
N ARG A 181 7.38 -14.09 -6.45
CA ARG A 181 8.39 -14.20 -7.52
C ARG A 181 8.36 -13.02 -8.49
N THR A 182 7.22 -12.36 -8.63
CA THR A 182 7.01 -11.26 -9.59
C THR A 182 7.05 -9.89 -8.94
N ASP A 183 7.24 -9.81 -7.63
CA ASP A 183 7.21 -8.58 -6.83
C ASP A 183 5.94 -7.72 -7.00
N THR A 184 4.86 -8.33 -7.50
CA THR A 184 3.55 -7.69 -7.68
C THR A 184 2.80 -7.58 -6.35
N ILE A 185 2.20 -6.44 -6.06
CA ILE A 185 1.26 -6.26 -4.94
C ILE A 185 -0.13 -6.66 -5.39
N CYS A 186 -0.81 -7.54 -4.65
CA CYS A 186 -2.21 -7.84 -4.87
C CYS A 186 -3.06 -7.20 -3.77
N LEU A 187 -3.83 -6.18 -4.13
CA LEU A 187 -4.78 -5.50 -3.26
C LEU A 187 -6.15 -6.15 -3.39
N PHE A 188 -6.76 -6.47 -2.25
CA PHE A 188 -8.18 -6.82 -2.19
C PHE A 188 -8.91 -5.78 -1.35
N THR A 189 -9.94 -5.17 -1.91
CA THR A 189 -10.90 -4.43 -1.09
C THR A 189 -11.93 -5.39 -0.53
N ASN A 190 -12.45 -5.09 0.65
CA ASN A 190 -13.52 -5.88 1.24
C ASN A 190 -14.49 -5.02 2.05
N GLN A 191 -15.71 -5.49 2.14
CA GLN A 191 -16.76 -4.84 2.91
C GLN A 191 -16.85 -5.45 4.32
N LEU A 192 -17.40 -4.69 5.26
CA LEU A 192 -17.79 -5.24 6.55
C LEU A 192 -19.19 -5.85 6.46
N ARG A 193 -19.36 -6.97 7.16
CA ARG A 193 -20.64 -7.64 7.42
C ARG A 193 -20.70 -7.95 8.91
N GLU A 194 -21.90 -8.17 9.44
CA GLU A 194 -22.07 -8.57 10.82
C GLU A 194 -22.40 -10.07 10.90
N LYS A 195 -21.80 -10.75 11.89
CA LYS A 195 -22.18 -12.13 12.23
C LYS A 195 -23.39 -12.11 13.15
N ILE A 196 -24.51 -12.61 12.64
CA ILE A 196 -25.73 -12.80 13.42
C ILE A 196 -25.44 -13.77 14.58
N GLY A 197 -25.92 -13.44 15.77
CA GLY A 197 -25.82 -14.29 16.96
C GLY A 197 -24.57 -14.10 17.84
N VAL A 198 -23.71 -13.12 17.55
CA VAL A 198 -22.59 -12.76 18.43
C VAL A 198 -23.08 -11.80 19.52
N MET A 199 -23.23 -12.29 20.76
CA MET A 199 -23.64 -11.48 21.92
C MET A 199 -22.47 -10.86 22.70
N PHE A 200 -21.23 -11.28 22.45
CA PHE A 200 -20.04 -10.79 23.13
C PHE A 200 -18.85 -10.68 22.14
N GLY A 201 -18.11 -9.57 22.20
CA GLY A 201 -16.99 -9.28 21.31
C GLY A 201 -17.36 -8.45 20.08
N ASN A 202 -16.49 -8.43 19.05
CA ASN A 202 -16.75 -7.71 17.80
C ASN A 202 -17.54 -8.60 16.82
N PRO A 203 -18.78 -8.22 16.42
CA PRO A 203 -19.58 -8.99 15.46
C PRO A 203 -19.11 -8.83 14.01
N GLU A 204 -18.23 -7.87 13.72
CA GLU A 204 -17.79 -7.57 12.37
C GLU A 204 -16.96 -8.71 11.75
N THR A 205 -17.25 -9.00 10.49
CA THR A 205 -16.54 -9.96 9.65
C THR A 205 -16.39 -9.43 8.23
N THR A 206 -15.56 -10.11 7.44
CA THR A 206 -15.35 -9.81 6.03
C THR A 206 -15.82 -11.00 5.17
N PRO A 207 -16.44 -10.75 4.00
CA PRO A 207 -16.76 -11.75 2.97
C PRO A 207 -15.53 -12.53 2.46
N GLY A 208 -15.76 -13.61 1.70
CA GLY A 208 -14.71 -14.44 1.11
C GLY A 208 -14.06 -15.46 2.06
N GLY A 209 -14.66 -15.71 3.23
CA GLY A 209 -14.16 -16.69 4.20
C GLY A 209 -12.92 -16.22 4.97
N ARG A 210 -12.12 -17.18 5.47
CA ARG A 210 -10.96 -16.88 6.34
C ARG A 210 -9.63 -16.84 5.60
N ALA A 211 -9.56 -17.37 4.38
CA ALA A 211 -8.29 -17.54 3.65
C ALA A 211 -7.56 -16.21 3.48
N LEU A 212 -8.25 -15.17 3.00
CA LEU A 212 -7.66 -13.84 2.79
C LEU A 212 -7.00 -13.31 4.07
N LYS A 213 -7.66 -13.44 5.23
CA LYS A 213 -7.10 -13.02 6.53
C LYS A 213 -5.74 -13.67 6.83
N PHE A 214 -5.50 -14.91 6.40
CA PHE A 214 -4.24 -15.64 6.63
C PHE A 214 -3.17 -15.29 5.59
N TYR A 215 -3.57 -15.23 4.30
CA TYR A 215 -2.68 -14.95 3.18
C TYR A 215 -2.22 -13.49 3.13
N SER A 216 -3.06 -12.53 3.52
CA SER A 216 -2.68 -11.12 3.54
C SER A 216 -1.49 -10.88 4.46
N SER A 217 -0.44 -10.24 3.96
CA SER A 217 0.70 -9.80 4.77
C SER A 217 0.37 -8.54 5.54
N VAL A 218 -0.45 -7.67 4.95
CA VAL A 218 -0.95 -6.44 5.58
C VAL A 218 -2.48 -6.46 5.51
N ARG A 219 -3.14 -6.06 6.59
CA ARG A 219 -4.59 -5.83 6.62
C ARG A 219 -4.85 -4.44 7.19
N LEU A 220 -5.64 -3.64 6.48
CA LEU A 220 -5.97 -2.26 6.80
C LEU A 220 -7.47 -2.15 7.09
N ASP A 221 -7.81 -1.72 8.30
CA ASP A 221 -9.19 -1.35 8.69
C ASP A 221 -9.33 0.16 8.49
N ILE A 222 -10.05 0.58 7.45
CA ILE A 222 -10.23 1.99 7.07
C ILE A 222 -11.64 2.47 7.42
N ARG A 223 -11.73 3.55 8.20
CA ARG A 223 -13.00 4.12 8.68
C ARG A 223 -13.01 5.63 8.57
N ARG A 224 -14.14 6.18 8.13
CA ARG A 224 -14.44 7.61 8.30
C ARG A 224 -14.64 7.90 9.78
N ILE A 225 -13.93 8.90 10.31
CA ILE A 225 -14.07 9.34 11.71
C ILE A 225 -14.76 10.70 11.83
N GLU A 226 -14.64 11.57 10.83
CA GLU A 226 -15.25 12.90 10.84
C GLU A 226 -15.53 13.38 9.40
N THR A 227 -16.57 14.19 9.20
CA THR A 227 -16.81 14.92 7.95
C THR A 227 -16.18 16.30 8.05
N LEU A 228 -15.30 16.62 7.10
CA LEU A 228 -14.66 17.92 7.00
C LEU A 228 -15.63 18.90 6.34
N LYS A 229 -15.78 20.09 6.93
CA LYS A 229 -16.70 21.13 6.45
C LYS A 229 -16.01 22.46 6.28
N GLU A 230 -16.45 23.21 5.27
CA GLU A 230 -16.14 24.62 5.09
C GLU A 230 -17.44 25.42 5.14
N GLY A 231 -17.65 26.15 6.24
CA GLY A 231 -18.96 26.71 6.55
C GLY A 231 -20.02 25.61 6.71
N VAL A 232 -20.93 25.51 5.73
CA VAL A 232 -22.03 24.54 5.71
C VAL A 232 -21.74 23.36 4.76
N GLU A 233 -20.80 23.53 3.83
CA GLU A 233 -20.51 22.56 2.78
C GLU A 233 -19.57 21.45 3.29
N ALA A 234 -19.87 20.21 2.94
CA ALA A 234 -19.01 19.07 3.25
C ALA A 234 -17.95 18.91 2.15
N ILE A 235 -16.69 19.17 2.49
CA ILE A 235 -15.57 19.21 1.54
C ILE A 235 -14.74 17.92 1.52
N GLY A 236 -14.93 17.03 2.51
CA GLY A 236 -14.19 15.79 2.58
C GLY A 236 -14.45 15.01 3.87
N ASN A 237 -13.59 14.03 4.14
CA ASN A 237 -13.66 13.19 5.32
C ASN A 237 -12.29 13.04 5.97
N ARG A 238 -12.25 13.13 7.30
CA ARG A 238 -11.13 12.61 8.10
C ARG A 238 -11.30 11.11 8.18
N VAL A 239 -10.26 10.38 7.82
CA VAL A 239 -10.25 8.92 7.78
C VAL A 239 -9.15 8.41 8.70
N ARG A 240 -9.45 7.32 9.42
CA ARG A 240 -8.49 6.55 10.22
C ARG A 240 -8.28 5.19 9.57
N VAL A 241 -7.02 4.82 9.38
CA VAL A 241 -6.60 3.49 8.95
C VAL A 241 -5.85 2.82 10.09
N LYS A 242 -6.33 1.67 10.54
CA LYS A 242 -5.63 0.81 11.52
C LYS A 242 -4.97 -0.36 10.81
N VAL A 243 -3.67 -0.55 11.04
CA VAL A 243 -2.91 -1.69 10.52
C VAL A 243 -3.18 -2.91 11.41
N VAL A 244 -4.29 -3.61 11.19
CA VAL A 244 -4.73 -4.73 12.05
C VAL A 244 -3.90 -6.00 11.86
N LYS A 245 -3.12 -6.08 10.77
CA LYS A 245 -2.13 -7.13 10.54
C LYS A 245 -0.96 -6.54 9.77
N ASN A 246 0.26 -6.86 10.19
CA ASN A 246 1.49 -6.51 9.49
C ASN A 246 2.51 -7.64 9.69
N LYS A 247 2.98 -8.25 8.60
CA LYS A 247 4.02 -9.30 8.61
C LYS A 247 5.43 -8.78 8.27
N VAL A 248 5.56 -7.50 7.93
CA VAL A 248 6.81 -6.90 7.47
C VAL A 248 7.36 -5.84 8.42
N ALA A 249 6.53 -5.37 9.35
CA ALA A 249 6.90 -4.49 10.46
C ALA A 249 5.92 -4.67 11.64
N PRO A 250 6.15 -4.04 12.80
CA PRO A 250 5.22 -4.11 13.93
C PRO A 250 3.78 -3.70 13.57
N PRO A 251 2.76 -4.51 13.91
CA PRO A 251 1.35 -4.22 13.63
C PRO A 251 0.74 -3.22 14.63
N PHE A 252 -0.55 -2.94 14.44
CA PHE A 252 -1.44 -2.16 15.33
C PHE A 252 -1.19 -0.66 15.43
N LYS A 253 -0.25 -0.13 14.64
CA LYS A 253 -0.18 1.29 14.37
C LYS A 253 -1.43 1.77 13.64
N GLN A 254 -1.72 3.06 13.77
CA GLN A 254 -2.82 3.73 13.11
C GLN A 254 -2.32 4.98 12.42
N ALA A 255 -2.99 5.37 11.35
CA ALA A 255 -2.75 6.59 10.62
C ALA A 255 -4.07 7.33 10.44
N GLU A 256 -4.01 8.65 10.49
CA GLU A 256 -5.15 9.51 10.19
C GLU A 256 -4.77 10.49 9.08
N PHE A 257 -5.68 10.72 8.16
CA PHE A 257 -5.48 11.64 7.05
C PHE A 257 -6.82 12.09 6.47
N ASP A 258 -6.77 13.15 5.67
CA ASP A 258 -7.95 13.75 5.06
C ASP A 258 -8.11 13.22 3.63
N ILE A 259 -9.32 12.79 3.29
CA ILE A 259 -9.76 12.53 1.92
C ILE A 259 -10.65 13.70 1.50
N ILE A 260 -10.15 14.53 0.59
CA ILE A 260 -10.87 15.68 0.02
C ILE A 260 -11.65 15.22 -1.20
N TYR A 261 -12.93 15.61 -1.31
CA TYR A 261 -13.76 15.22 -2.45
C TYR A 261 -13.18 15.78 -3.75
N GLY A 262 -13.19 14.97 -4.80
CA GLY A 262 -12.59 15.30 -6.10
C GLY A 262 -11.05 15.30 -6.16
N SER A 263 -10.33 15.34 -5.03
CA SER A 263 -8.86 15.37 -5.01
C SER A 263 -8.20 14.14 -4.38
N GLY A 264 -8.92 13.38 -3.54
CA GLY A 264 -8.38 12.23 -2.84
C GLY A 264 -7.64 12.58 -1.55
N ILE A 265 -6.67 11.75 -1.16
CA ILE A 265 -5.84 11.91 0.03
C ILE A 265 -5.00 13.17 -0.10
N SER A 266 -5.11 14.06 0.89
CA SER A 266 -4.28 15.27 0.94
C SER A 266 -2.85 14.93 1.40
N TRP A 267 -1.93 14.79 0.45
CA TRP A 267 -0.51 14.53 0.74
C TRP A 267 0.07 15.58 1.68
N GLU A 268 -0.10 16.87 1.37
CA GLU A 268 0.42 17.96 2.21
C GLU A 268 -0.19 17.95 3.62
N GLY A 269 -1.47 17.59 3.74
CA GLY A 269 -2.12 17.43 5.04
C GLY A 269 -1.49 16.30 5.86
N THR A 270 -1.11 15.20 5.21
CA THR A 270 -0.39 14.10 5.88
C THR A 270 1.03 14.47 6.28
N VAL A 271 1.71 15.30 5.49
CA VAL A 271 3.05 15.84 5.80
C VAL A 271 2.99 16.76 7.01
N LEU A 272 1.99 17.66 7.04
CA LEU A 272 1.75 18.55 8.16
C LEU A 272 1.48 17.77 9.46
N ASP A 273 0.60 16.77 9.41
CA ASP A 273 0.25 15.93 10.55
C ASP A 273 1.44 15.14 11.08
N ALA A 274 2.19 14.47 10.19
CA ALA A 274 3.39 13.74 10.56
C ALA A 274 4.47 14.68 11.14
N GLY A 275 4.61 15.88 10.58
CA GLY A 275 5.52 16.90 11.07
C GLY A 275 5.17 17.37 12.49
N LEU A 276 3.88 17.54 12.79
CA LEU A 276 3.40 17.91 14.13
C LEU A 276 3.64 16.80 15.15
N GLU A 277 3.28 15.57 14.82
CA GLU A 277 3.46 14.40 15.70
C GLU A 277 4.93 14.22 16.09
N ARG A 278 5.83 14.47 15.13
CA ARG A 278 7.29 14.34 15.31
C ARG A 278 7.97 15.61 15.81
N LYS A 279 7.21 16.68 16.06
CA LYS A 279 7.72 18.00 16.51
C LYS A 279 8.70 18.66 15.53
N VAL A 280 8.62 18.29 14.25
CA VAL A 280 9.31 18.96 13.15
C VAL A 280 8.60 20.26 12.79
N VAL A 281 7.27 20.22 12.79
CA VAL A 281 6.39 21.39 12.67
C VAL A 281 5.89 21.76 14.05
N THR A 282 5.86 23.06 14.34
CA THR A 282 5.35 23.60 15.60
C THR A 282 4.01 24.29 15.39
N LYS A 283 3.14 24.21 16.41
CA LYS A 283 1.85 24.90 16.44
C LYS A 283 1.79 25.84 17.64
N SER A 284 1.59 27.14 17.38
CA SER A 284 1.40 28.17 18.40
C SER A 284 0.02 28.80 18.23
N GLY A 285 -0.91 28.44 19.10
CA GLY A 285 -2.32 28.82 18.95
C GLY A 285 -2.91 28.21 17.67
N SER A 286 -3.30 29.05 16.72
CA SER A 286 -3.79 28.63 15.41
C SER A 286 -2.73 28.64 14.30
N TYR A 287 -1.50 29.09 14.58
CA TYR A 287 -0.43 29.20 13.58
C TYR A 287 0.45 27.94 13.52
N PHE A 288 0.83 27.54 12.31
CA PHE A 288 1.78 26.47 12.03
C PHE A 288 3.10 27.05 11.52
N SER A 289 4.23 26.54 12.01
CA SER A 289 5.57 27.00 11.60
C SER A 289 6.56 25.83 11.46
N PHE A 290 7.46 25.93 10.49
CA PHE A 290 8.60 25.03 10.30
C PHE A 290 9.89 25.83 10.47
N GLY A 291 10.62 25.59 11.57
CA GLY A 291 11.70 26.50 11.97
C GLY A 291 11.18 27.93 12.16
N ASP A 292 11.80 28.89 11.48
CA ASP A 292 11.40 30.30 11.47
C ASP A 292 10.31 30.63 10.43
N GLU A 293 10.00 29.68 9.54
CA GLU A 293 9.05 29.88 8.45
C GLU A 293 7.62 29.64 8.90
N ARG A 294 6.74 30.61 8.66
CA ARG A 294 5.32 30.52 8.99
C ARG A 294 4.56 29.88 7.84
N LEU A 295 4.00 28.70 8.08
CA LEU A 295 3.21 27.96 7.10
C LEU A 295 1.80 28.54 6.93
N GLY A 296 1.26 29.16 7.98
CA GLY A 296 -0.04 29.83 7.92
C GLY A 296 -0.88 29.70 9.18
N GLN A 297 -1.99 30.44 9.22
CA GLN A 297 -2.98 30.36 10.28
C GLN A 297 -4.08 29.36 9.92
N GLY A 298 -4.24 28.32 10.72
CA GLY A 298 -5.21 27.24 10.49
C GLY A 298 -4.69 26.17 9.52
N ARG A 299 -5.29 24.97 9.60
CA ARG A 299 -4.84 23.78 8.87
C ARG A 299 -4.91 23.97 7.36
N GLN A 300 -6.02 24.53 6.86
CA GLN A 300 -6.26 24.71 5.42
C GLN A 300 -5.19 25.60 4.80
N ASN A 301 -4.93 26.77 5.39
CA ASN A 301 -3.90 27.69 4.90
C ASN A 301 -2.50 27.08 4.95
N ALA A 302 -2.15 26.37 6.02
CA ALA A 302 -0.86 25.69 6.11
C ALA A 302 -0.71 24.60 5.03
N THR A 303 -1.78 23.86 4.74
CA THR A 303 -1.78 22.81 3.72
C THR A 303 -1.69 23.41 2.31
N ALA A 304 -2.39 24.52 2.05
CA ALA A 304 -2.30 25.26 0.79
C ALA A 304 -0.88 25.82 0.58
N PHE A 305 -0.28 26.41 1.61
CA PHE A 305 1.10 26.89 1.57
C PHE A 305 2.09 25.78 1.20
N LEU A 306 2.00 24.61 1.85
CA LEU A 306 2.88 23.47 1.53
C LEU A 306 2.69 22.93 0.10
N ARG A 307 1.53 23.14 -0.50
CA ARG A 307 1.27 22.76 -1.89
C ARG A 307 1.92 23.72 -2.88
N GLU A 308 1.88 25.02 -2.57
CA GLU A 308 2.49 26.08 -3.37
C GLU A 308 4.02 26.13 -3.21
N HIS A 309 4.52 25.74 -2.02
CA HIS A 309 5.93 25.78 -1.65
C HIS A 309 6.49 24.36 -1.48
N SER A 310 6.69 23.68 -2.62
CA SER A 310 7.17 22.30 -2.65
C SER A 310 8.55 22.11 -2.00
N ASP A 311 9.40 23.12 -2.03
CA ASP A 311 10.72 23.16 -1.38
C ASP A 311 10.61 23.05 0.14
N VAL A 312 9.67 23.79 0.74
CA VAL A 312 9.40 23.73 2.19
C VAL A 312 8.82 22.37 2.58
N CYS A 313 7.88 21.86 1.77
CA CYS A 313 7.32 20.51 1.96
C CYS A 313 8.42 19.43 1.92
N GLN A 314 9.35 19.52 0.97
CA GLN A 314 10.52 18.62 0.90
C GLN A 314 11.47 18.81 2.10
N GLY A 315 11.65 20.03 2.59
CA GLY A 315 12.41 20.31 3.81
C GLY A 315 11.85 19.58 5.04
N ILE A 316 10.52 19.60 5.21
CA ILE A 316 9.83 18.87 6.28
C ILE A 316 10.04 17.35 6.10
N LEU A 317 9.84 16.84 4.88
CA LEU A 317 10.00 15.41 4.57
C LEU A 317 11.42 14.92 4.84
N ALA A 318 12.43 15.69 4.43
CA ALA A 318 13.83 15.37 4.68
C ALA A 318 14.14 15.33 6.18
N ARG A 319 13.57 16.25 6.96
CA ARG A 319 13.75 16.24 8.41
C ARG A 319 13.05 15.04 9.07
N ILE A 320 11.83 14.72 8.65
CA ILE A 320 11.12 13.51 9.10
C ILE A 320 11.94 12.25 8.79
N GLN A 321 12.51 12.16 7.59
CA GLN A 321 13.36 11.04 7.17
C GLN A 321 14.65 10.97 7.99
N ALA A 322 15.28 12.10 8.31
CA ALA A 322 16.47 12.15 9.15
C ALA A 322 16.18 11.66 10.58
N ASP A 323 15.03 12.04 11.15
CA ASP A 323 14.62 11.64 12.50
C ASP A 323 14.32 10.13 12.63
N LEU A 324 13.99 9.46 11.52
CA LEU A 324 13.79 8.00 11.48
C LEU A 324 15.10 7.20 11.46
N GLY A 325 16.17 7.79 10.93
CA GLY A 325 17.44 7.12 10.69
C GLY A 325 17.52 6.39 9.33
N PRO A 326 18.72 5.88 8.97
CA PRO A 326 19.00 5.36 7.63
C PRO A 326 18.35 3.99 7.33
N GLU A 327 17.91 3.26 8.34
CA GLU A 327 17.34 1.91 8.18
C GLU A 327 15.83 1.91 7.88
N GLN A 328 15.18 3.07 8.01
CA GLN A 328 13.74 3.21 7.80
C GLN A 328 13.46 4.18 6.66
N VAL A 329 12.53 3.83 5.79
CA VAL A 329 12.05 4.73 4.72
C VAL A 329 10.74 5.35 5.18
N ALA A 330 10.67 6.68 5.22
CA ALA A 330 9.47 7.41 5.63
C ALA A 330 8.30 7.15 4.68
N SER A 331 8.59 7.20 3.38
CA SER A 331 7.68 6.84 2.30
C SER A 331 8.46 6.45 1.07
N ALA A 332 8.04 5.37 0.40
CA ALA A 332 8.58 4.96 -0.89
C ALA A 332 8.37 6.05 -1.97
N ARG A 333 7.47 7.01 -1.74
CA ARG A 333 7.27 8.17 -2.61
C ARG A 333 8.54 9.03 -2.73
N LEU A 334 9.36 9.07 -1.67
CA LEU A 334 10.57 9.90 -1.58
C LEU A 334 11.80 9.23 -2.21
N LEU A 335 11.72 7.94 -2.54
CA LEU A 335 12.81 7.23 -3.16
C LEU A 335 12.98 7.70 -4.61
N PRO A 336 14.23 7.76 -5.12
CA PRO A 336 14.47 8.12 -6.51
C PRO A 336 13.69 7.19 -7.45
N VAL A 337 13.17 7.77 -8.52
CA VAL A 337 12.58 7.00 -9.62
C VAL A 337 13.75 6.40 -10.40
N ALA A 338 13.78 5.09 -10.56
CA ALA A 338 14.74 4.45 -11.44
C ALA A 338 14.43 4.93 -12.86
N VAL A 339 15.31 5.75 -13.43
CA VAL A 339 15.19 6.16 -14.83
C VAL A 339 15.73 4.99 -15.63
N ASP A 340 14.85 4.31 -16.38
CA ASP A 340 15.29 3.23 -17.26
C ASP A 340 16.26 3.80 -18.31
N GLY A 341 17.50 3.28 -18.29
CA GLY A 341 18.48 3.47 -19.36
C GLY A 341 19.50 4.61 -19.19
N ALA A 342 20.38 4.54 -18.17
CA ALA A 342 21.77 5.00 -18.29
C ALA A 342 22.66 4.34 -17.24
N GLU A 343 23.50 3.41 -17.69
CA GLU A 343 24.78 2.99 -17.10
C GLU A 343 24.88 2.90 -15.56
N GLN A 344 24.49 1.75 -15.00
CA GLN A 344 25.16 1.26 -13.78
C GLN A 344 26.22 0.22 -14.15
N ASN A 345 27.33 0.73 -14.68
CA ASN A 345 28.62 0.08 -14.49
C ASN A 345 29.63 1.16 -14.04
N GLY A 346 29.80 1.26 -12.73
CA GLY A 346 31.00 1.85 -12.12
C GLY A 346 30.98 3.35 -11.83
N GLN A 347 30.21 3.80 -10.83
CA GLN A 347 30.54 5.03 -10.07
C GLN A 347 29.73 5.15 -8.76
N VAL A 348 29.86 4.19 -7.83
CA VAL A 348 29.29 4.30 -6.47
C VAL A 348 30.38 4.35 -5.38
N LYS A 349 31.65 4.58 -5.75
CA LYS A 349 32.75 4.70 -4.78
C LYS A 349 33.46 6.06 -4.72
N GLY A 350 33.01 7.07 -5.48
CA GLY A 350 33.65 8.40 -5.53
C GLY A 350 33.02 9.46 -4.62
N ASP A 351 31.69 9.56 -4.61
CA ASP A 351 31.06 10.82 -4.18
C ASP A 351 30.76 10.92 -2.67
N ALA A 352 30.78 9.80 -1.95
CA ALA A 352 30.62 9.80 -0.50
C ALA A 352 31.84 10.37 0.26
N LYS A 353 33.02 10.45 -0.39
CA LYS A 353 34.24 10.99 0.23
C LYS A 353 34.39 12.51 0.05
N ALA A 354 33.92 13.04 -1.09
CA ALA A 354 34.06 14.46 -1.42
C ALA A 354 33.14 15.38 -0.61
N ALA A 355 31.98 14.89 -0.16
CA ALA A 355 31.04 15.66 0.66
C ALA A 355 31.51 15.81 2.13
N VAL A 356 32.31 14.87 2.64
CA VAL A 356 32.79 14.88 4.03
C VAL A 356 34.03 15.77 4.19
N GLU A 357 34.89 15.89 3.18
CA GLU A 357 36.09 16.74 3.24
C GLU A 357 35.78 18.25 3.11
N LYS A 358 34.70 18.65 2.45
CA LYS A 358 34.31 20.07 2.34
C LYS A 358 33.66 20.66 3.59
N ALA A 359 33.15 19.82 4.50
CA ALA A 359 32.62 20.27 5.79
C ALA A 359 33.73 20.47 6.86
N ALA A 360 34.92 19.89 6.67
CA ALA A 360 36.02 19.95 7.64
C ALA A 360 37.01 21.11 7.41
N SER A 361 36.91 21.86 6.31
CA SER A 361 37.84 22.95 5.97
C SER A 361 37.29 24.37 6.17
N ARG A 362 36.12 24.52 6.82
CA ARG A 362 35.65 25.81 7.34
C ARG A 362 35.65 25.79 8.87
N LYS A 363 36.84 25.92 9.44
CA LYS A 363 37.08 26.43 10.79
C LYS A 363 38.12 27.52 10.72
#